data_AF-A0A1J3FKT5-F1
#
_entry.id   AF-A0A1J3FKT5-F1
#
_cell.length_a   1.000
_cell.length_b   1.000
_cell.length_c   1.000
_cell.angle_alpha   90.00
_cell.angle_beta   90.00
_cell.angle_gamma   90.00
#
_symmetry.space_group_name_H-M   'P 1'
#
loop_
_entity.id
_entity.type
_entity.pdbx_description
1 polymer ?
#
loop_
_entity_poly.entity_id
_entity_poly.type
_entity_poly.pdbx_seq_one_letter_code
_entity_poly.pdbx_strand_id
1 'polypeptide(L)'
;HGFSGFAAKLTNSQAKKLADLPGVVHVTPDSFYELATTRTWDYLGLSATSPKNLLNDTNMGEEVIIGIVDTGVWPESQVFNDNGMGPVP
;
A
#
# COMPACT_ATOMS: atom_id res chain seq x y z
N HIS A 1 -2.51 15.12 9.82
CA HIS A 1 -3.98 15.25 9.70
C HIS A 1 -4.51 14.01 9.01
N GLY A 2 -5.53 13.35 9.57
CA GLY A 2 -6.13 12.12 9.03
C GLY A 2 -7.65 12.22 8.96
N PHE A 3 -8.33 11.13 8.65
CA PHE A 3 -9.79 11.07 8.69
C PHE A 3 -10.29 11.01 10.13
N SER A 4 -11.31 11.81 10.46
CA SER A 4 -12.04 11.70 11.73
C SER A 4 -13.24 10.77 11.50
N GLY A 5 -13.07 9.49 11.80
CA GLY A 5 -14.11 8.48 11.57
C GLY A 5 -13.79 7.13 12.21
N PHE A 6 -14.66 6.15 11.97
CA PHE A 6 -14.51 4.78 12.47
C PHE A 6 -15.16 3.79 11.49
N ALA A 7 -14.74 2.52 11.55
CA ALA A 7 -15.40 1.42 10.88
C ALA A 7 -16.37 0.72 11.85
N ALA A 8 -17.56 0.33 11.36
CA ALA A 8 -18.56 -0.37 12.17
C ALA A 8 -19.36 -1.39 11.36
N LYS A 9 -19.77 -2.48 12.02
CA LYS A 9 -20.73 -3.43 11.47
C LYS A 9 -22.14 -2.97 11.78
N LEU A 10 -22.91 -2.63 10.76
CA LEU A 10 -24.26 -2.09 10.87
C LEU A 10 -25.19 -2.81 9.90
N THR A 11 -26.47 -2.91 10.25
CA THR A 11 -27.51 -3.24 9.28
C THR A 11 -27.78 -2.05 8.35
N ASN A 12 -28.38 -2.28 7.18
CA ASN A 12 -28.71 -1.21 6.24
C ASN A 12 -29.59 -0.10 6.86
N SER A 13 -30.50 -0.46 7.77
CA SER A 13 -31.37 0.51 8.45
C SER A 13 -30.60 1.35 9.48
N GLN A 14 -29.63 0.76 10.17
CA GLN A 14 -28.74 1.48 11.10
C GLN A 14 -27.80 2.41 10.34
N ALA A 15 -27.21 1.96 9.23
CA ALA A 15 -26.33 2.78 8.39
C ALA A 15 -27.07 4.02 7.84
N LYS A 16 -28.31 3.85 7.38
CA LYS A 16 -29.15 4.97 6.93
C LYS A 16 -29.43 5.98 8.03
N LYS A 17 -29.85 5.50 9.22
CA LYS A 17 -30.09 6.39 10.37
C LYS A 17 -28.84 7.16 10.77
N LEU A 18 -27.66 6.53 10.70
CA LEU A 18 -26.39 7.16 11.04
C LEU A 18 -25.98 8.22 10.01
N ALA A 19 -26.24 7.98 8.71
CA ALA A 19 -25.98 8.95 7.65
C ALA A 19 -26.79 10.25 7.79
N ASP A 20 -27.97 10.19 8.41
CA ASP A 20 -28.85 11.35 8.63
C ASP A 20 -28.48 12.17 9.88
N LEU A 21 -27.50 11.73 10.70
CA LEU A 21 -27.15 12.42 11.94
C LEU A 21 -26.34 13.71 11.69
N PRO A 22 -26.69 14.82 12.37
CA PRO A 22 -25.88 16.02 12.37
C PRO A 22 -24.45 15.72 12.85
N GLY A 23 -23.46 15.97 12.01
CA GLY A 23 -22.03 15.71 12.28
C GLY A 23 -21.47 14.49 11.57
N VAL A 24 -22.31 13.64 10.96
CA VAL A 24 -21.83 12.59 10.05
C VAL A 24 -21.71 13.19 8.65
N VAL A 25 -20.48 13.25 8.13
CA VAL A 25 -20.22 13.80 6.79
C VAL A 25 -20.57 12.78 5.70
N HIS A 26 -20.24 11.50 5.92
CA HIS A 26 -20.46 10.45 4.94
C HIS A 26 -20.49 9.06 5.59
N VAL A 27 -21.25 8.14 4.96
CA VAL A 27 -21.26 6.71 5.29
C VAL A 27 -21.06 5.94 3.99
N THR A 28 -19.97 5.18 3.90
CA THR A 28 -19.64 4.36 2.73
C THR A 28 -19.69 2.89 3.11
N PRO A 29 -20.33 2.02 2.30
CA PRO A 29 -20.22 0.57 2.47
C PRO A 29 -18.78 0.11 2.31
N ASP A 30 -18.34 -0.78 3.21
CA ASP A 30 -17.06 -1.45 3.06
C ASP A 30 -17.08 -2.36 1.83
N SER A 31 -15.98 -2.39 1.07
CA SER A 31 -15.87 -3.11 -0.19
C SER A 31 -14.53 -3.84 -0.25
N PHE A 32 -14.57 -5.10 -0.66
CA PHE A 32 -13.35 -5.87 -0.91
C PHE A 32 -12.73 -5.46 -2.23
N TYR A 33 -11.40 -5.32 -2.25
CA TYR A 33 -10.61 -5.11 -3.45
C TYR A 33 -9.86 -6.39 -3.79
N GLU A 34 -9.79 -6.71 -5.08
CA GLU A 34 -9.00 -7.83 -5.59
C GLU A 34 -7.57 -7.38 -5.91
N LEU A 35 -6.61 -8.30 -5.76
CA LEU A 35 -5.22 -8.05 -6.10
C LEU A 35 -5.07 -7.81 -7.61
N ALA A 36 -4.48 -6.67 -7.98
CA ALA A 36 -4.40 -6.24 -9.37
C ALA A 36 -3.19 -6.82 -10.14
N THR A 37 -2.15 -7.29 -9.45
CA THR A 37 -0.93 -7.82 -10.11
C THR A 37 -0.17 -8.78 -9.20
N THR A 38 0.54 -9.73 -9.82
CA THR A 38 1.55 -10.59 -9.17
C THR A 38 2.97 -10.32 -9.68
N ARG A 39 3.14 -9.37 -10.62
CA ARG A 39 4.40 -9.06 -11.30
C ARG A 39 4.62 -7.55 -11.42
N THR A 40 4.92 -6.91 -10.28
CA THR A 40 5.08 -5.45 -10.18
C THR A 40 6.20 -4.90 -11.07
N TRP A 41 7.32 -5.60 -11.19
CA TRP A 41 8.46 -5.16 -12.02
C TRP A 41 8.10 -5.03 -13.50
N ASP A 42 7.38 -6.03 -14.03
CA ASP A 42 6.89 -6.02 -15.42
C ASP A 42 5.83 -4.93 -15.61
N TYR A 43 4.93 -4.75 -14.64
CA TYR A 43 3.89 -3.71 -14.66
C TYR A 43 4.49 -2.29 -14.66
N LEU A 44 5.56 -2.06 -13.90
CA LEU A 44 6.25 -0.76 -13.81
C LEU A 44 7.30 -0.55 -14.92
N GLY A 45 7.56 -1.55 -15.75
CA GLY A 45 8.60 -1.49 -16.79
C GLY A 45 10.02 -1.40 -16.22
N LEU A 46 10.24 -1.86 -14.99
CA LEU A 46 11.52 -1.82 -14.30
C LEU A 46 12.29 -3.11 -14.59
N SER A 47 13.02 -3.14 -15.71
CA SER A 47 13.90 -4.26 -16.05
C SER A 47 15.38 -3.93 -15.76
N ALA A 48 16.04 -4.80 -15.00
CA ALA A 48 17.48 -4.74 -14.74
C ALA A 48 18.32 -4.91 -16.03
N THR A 49 17.78 -5.49 -17.09
CA THR A 49 18.49 -5.72 -18.37
C THR A 49 18.46 -4.54 -19.32
N SER A 50 17.72 -3.47 -18.99
CA SER A 50 17.61 -2.31 -19.87
C SER A 50 18.81 -1.36 -19.71
N PRO A 51 19.50 -0.94 -20.78
CA PRO A 51 20.70 -0.10 -20.70
C PRO A 51 20.45 1.33 -20.21
N LYS A 52 19.18 1.77 -20.21
CA LYS A 52 18.69 2.95 -19.48
C LYS A 52 17.72 2.45 -18.42
N ASN A 53 18.21 2.17 -17.21
CA ASN A 53 17.34 1.75 -16.12
C ASN A 53 17.26 2.88 -15.09
N LEU A 54 16.04 3.17 -14.64
CA LEU A 54 15.80 4.17 -13.58
C LEU A 54 16.54 3.81 -12.29
N LEU A 55 16.76 2.50 -12.07
CA LEU A 55 17.42 1.99 -10.89
C LEU A 55 18.86 2.54 -10.74
N ASN A 56 19.65 2.61 -11.81
CA ASN A 56 21.00 3.18 -11.74
C ASN A 56 20.96 4.70 -11.56
N ASP A 57 20.05 5.39 -12.24
CA ASP A 57 19.92 6.85 -12.19
C ASP A 57 19.51 7.34 -10.79
N THR A 58 18.80 6.52 -10.01
CA THR A 58 18.31 6.85 -8.66
C THR A 58 19.12 6.21 -7.54
N ASN A 59 20.37 5.79 -7.78
CA ASN A 59 21.18 5.04 -6.81
C ASN A 59 20.43 3.87 -6.16
N MET A 60 19.74 3.06 -6.97
CA MET A 60 18.93 1.92 -6.58
C MET A 60 17.79 2.24 -5.60
N GLY A 61 17.44 3.51 -5.41
CA GLY A 61 16.39 3.94 -4.47
C GLY A 61 16.87 4.12 -3.03
N GLU A 62 18.17 4.39 -2.83
CA GLU A 62 18.72 4.75 -1.50
C GLU A 62 17.93 5.90 -0.84
N GLU A 63 17.77 5.83 0.48
CA GLU A 63 17.01 6.80 1.31
C GLU A 63 15.50 6.91 1.00
N VAL A 64 14.94 6.00 0.20
CA VAL A 64 13.51 5.97 -0.11
C VAL A 64 12.76 4.94 0.75
N ILE A 65 11.65 5.38 1.36
CA ILE A 65 10.70 4.48 2.04
C ILE A 65 9.55 4.13 1.10
N ILE A 66 9.40 2.84 0.78
CA ILE A 66 8.29 2.31 -0.02
C ILE A 66 7.29 1.60 0.89
N GLY A 67 6.09 2.15 1.02
CA GLY A 67 4.99 1.51 1.74
C GLY A 67 4.24 0.51 0.85
N ILE A 68 4.16 -0.75 1.28
CA ILE A 68 3.42 -1.81 0.59
C ILE A 68 2.14 -2.11 1.38
N VAL A 69 0.98 -1.89 0.76
CA VAL A 69 -0.33 -2.27 1.31
C VAL A 69 -0.84 -3.48 0.54
N ASP A 70 -0.50 -4.67 1.04
CA ASP A 70 -0.83 -5.96 0.42
C ASP A 70 -1.09 -7.00 1.53
N THR A 71 -1.20 -8.26 1.16
CA THR A 71 -1.29 -9.45 2.01
C THR A 71 -0.08 -9.65 2.93
N GLY A 72 1.04 -8.99 2.65
CA GLY A 72 2.25 -9.00 3.47
C GLY A 72 3.50 -9.35 2.66
N VAL A 73 4.61 -9.50 3.37
CA VAL A 73 5.89 -9.99 2.83
C VAL A 73 6.39 -11.13 3.70
N TRP A 74 7.30 -11.95 3.16
CA TRP A 74 8.00 -12.98 3.94
C TRP A 74 9.39 -12.47 4.35
N PRO A 75 9.54 -11.79 5.51
CA PRO A 75 10.75 -11.07 5.86
C PRO A 75 11.97 -11.98 6.07
N GLU A 76 11.77 -13.27 6.37
CA GLU A 76 12.85 -14.23 6.57
C GLU A 76 13.45 -14.77 5.25
N SER A 77 12.86 -14.44 4.10
CA SER A 77 13.39 -14.85 2.80
C SER A 77 14.74 -14.19 2.52
N GLN A 78 15.67 -14.96 1.93
CA GLN A 78 17.03 -14.48 1.61
C GLN A 78 17.05 -13.27 0.66
N VAL A 79 15.97 -13.05 -0.12
CA VAL A 79 15.85 -11.89 -1.01
C VAL A 79 15.67 -10.56 -0.25
N PHE A 80 15.33 -10.62 1.04
CA PHE A 80 15.22 -9.46 1.94
C PHE A 80 16.39 -9.35 2.92
N ASN A 81 17.47 -10.11 2.71
CA ASN A 81 18.66 -10.03 3.56
C ASN A 81 19.36 -8.67 3.39
N ASP A 82 19.49 -7.93 4.47
CA ASP A 82 20.07 -6.58 4.53
C ASP A 82 21.57 -6.59 4.91
N ASN A 83 22.20 -7.75 5.02
CA ASN A 83 23.63 -7.86 5.28
C ASN A 83 24.45 -7.05 4.27
N GLY A 84 25.23 -6.09 4.78
CA GLY A 84 26.07 -5.21 3.96
C GLY A 84 25.35 -3.95 3.46
N MET A 85 24.09 -3.73 3.83
CA MET A 85 23.40 -2.45 3.63
C MET A 85 23.81 -1.42 4.70
N GLY A 86 23.63 -0.14 4.38
CA GLY A 86 23.88 0.98 5.28
C GLY A 86 22.87 1.06 6.44
N PRO A 87 22.91 2.13 7.25
CA PRO A 87 21.91 2.34 8.29
C PRO A 87 20.51 2.45 7.69
N VAL A 88 19.51 2.01 8.46
CA VAL A 88 18.09 2.19 8.09
C VAL A 88 17.79 3.70 7.96
N PRO A 89 17.20 4.15 6.84
CA PRO A 89 16.81 5.54 6.62
C PRO A 89 15.78 6.08 7.64
#